data_AF-A0A7W1CM76-F1
#
_entry.id   AF-A0A7W1CM76-F1
#
_cell.length_a   1.000
_cell.length_b   1.000
_cell.length_c   1.000
_cell.angle_alpha   90.00
_cell.angle_beta   90.00
_cell.angle_gamma   90.00
#
_symmetry.space_group_name_H-M   'P 1'
#
loop_
_entity.id
_entity.type
_entity.pdbx_description
1 polymer ?
#
loop_
_entity_poly.entity_id
_entity_poly.type
_entity_poly.pdbx_seq_one_letter_code
_entity_poly.pdbx_strand_id
1 'polypeptide(L)'
;MPKEFLLIPPGGALPARAQAGLRRAPATCPSARRRSASPRLRQAAWRFGEGRLDMAAIYGARVTACETAATVTQDMVYLHDANGIMREYVPEKLWRDAQPLQMADGSTDIVSMQGASYLTGVMPR
;
A
#
# COMPACT_ATOMS: atom_id res chain seq x y z
N MET A 1 9.12 -29.78 6.27
CA MET A 1 7.83 -29.48 5.65
C MET A 1 8.00 -28.25 4.76
N PRO A 2 8.32 -28.40 3.46
CA PRO A 2 8.58 -27.25 2.60
C PRO A 2 7.25 -26.52 2.33
N LYS A 3 7.22 -25.23 2.67
CA LYS A 3 6.10 -24.33 2.40
C LYS A 3 6.26 -23.90 0.96
N GLU A 4 5.39 -24.37 0.07
CA GLU A 4 5.31 -23.87 -1.30
C GLU A 4 4.98 -22.37 -1.25
N PHE A 5 6.03 -21.57 -1.27
CA PHE A 5 5.97 -20.15 -1.50
C PHE A 5 5.55 -20.02 -2.96
N LEU A 6 4.29 -19.68 -3.19
CA LEU A 6 3.75 -19.38 -4.50
C LEU A 6 4.54 -18.21 -5.10
N LEU A 7 5.62 -18.57 -5.79
CA LEU A 7 6.50 -17.71 -6.55
C LEU A 7 5.67 -17.21 -7.74
N ILE A 8 5.25 -15.94 -7.71
CA ILE A 8 4.75 -15.28 -8.92
C ILE A 8 5.99 -14.65 -9.57
N PRO A 9 6.55 -15.23 -10.65
CA PRO A 9 7.75 -14.72 -11.27
C PRO A 9 7.56 -13.29 -11.85
N PRO A 10 8.63 -12.47 -11.86
CA PRO A 10 8.60 -11.10 -12.37
C PRO A 10 8.46 -11.12 -13.89
N GLY A 11 7.22 -10.97 -14.37
CA GLY A 11 6.86 -11.05 -15.79
C GLY A 11 5.60 -11.86 -16.05
N GLY A 12 5.14 -12.64 -15.07
CA GLY A 12 3.83 -13.27 -15.12
C GLY A 12 2.75 -12.23 -14.85
N ALA A 13 2.01 -11.83 -15.90
CA ALA A 13 0.68 -11.29 -15.70
C ALA A 13 -0.06 -12.21 -14.72
N LEU A 14 -0.78 -11.62 -13.75
CA LEU A 14 -1.71 -12.35 -12.89
C LEU A 14 -2.47 -13.35 -13.77
N PRO A 15 -2.55 -14.64 -13.41
CA PRO A 15 -3.18 -15.66 -14.26
C PRO A 15 -4.53 -15.14 -14.71
N ALA A 16 -4.87 -15.28 -16.00
CA ALA A 16 -6.10 -14.73 -16.60
C ALA A 16 -7.38 -15.12 -15.81
N ARG A 17 -7.34 -16.23 -15.08
CA ARG A 17 -8.39 -16.66 -14.12
C ARG A 17 -8.60 -15.73 -12.92
N ALA A 18 -7.58 -15.01 -12.46
CA ALA A 18 -7.70 -13.95 -11.45
C ALA A 18 -8.21 -12.62 -12.04
N GLN A 19 -8.07 -12.42 -13.36
CA GLN A 19 -8.55 -11.22 -14.05
C GLN A 19 -10.02 -11.32 -14.46
N ALA A 20 -10.51 -12.54 -14.74
CA ALA A 20 -11.84 -12.81 -15.27
C ALA A 20 -13.02 -12.57 -14.29
N GLY A 21 -12.76 -12.29 -13.01
CA GLY A 21 -13.78 -12.00 -12.00
C GLY A 21 -13.83 -10.56 -11.50
N LEU A 22 -12.88 -9.70 -11.91
CA LEU A 22 -12.90 -8.29 -11.51
C LEU A 22 -13.79 -7.50 -12.46
N ARG A 23 -15.08 -7.41 -12.12
CA ARG A 23 -15.76 -6.12 -12.33
C ARG A 23 -14.82 -5.08 -11.71
N ARG A 24 -14.39 -4.06 -12.48
CA ARG A 24 -13.55 -2.97 -11.95
C ARG A 24 -14.34 -2.34 -10.80
N ALA A 25 -14.06 -2.78 -9.58
CA ALA A 25 -14.60 -2.16 -8.40
C ALA A 25 -14.16 -0.69 -8.49
N PRO A 26 -15.06 0.26 -8.22
CA PRO A 26 -14.71 1.67 -8.30
C PRO A 26 -13.47 1.92 -7.42
N ALA A 27 -12.63 2.88 -7.81
CA ALA A 27 -11.42 3.23 -7.05
C ALA A 27 -11.74 3.62 -5.58
N THR A 28 -13.02 3.90 -5.31
CA THR A 28 -13.60 4.17 -4.00
C THR A 28 -13.77 2.94 -3.11
N CYS A 29 -13.63 1.71 -3.62
CA CYS A 29 -13.76 0.51 -2.80
C CYS A 29 -12.49 0.24 -1.97
N PRO A 30 -12.59 -0.07 -0.66
CA PRO A 30 -11.45 -0.42 0.18
C PRO A 30 -10.64 -1.60 -0.36
N SER A 31 -11.31 -2.59 -0.94
CA SER A 31 -10.68 -3.75 -1.57
C SER A 31 -9.96 -3.40 -2.88
N ALA A 32 -10.37 -2.34 -3.59
CA ALA A 32 -9.69 -1.82 -4.76
C ALA A 32 -8.42 -1.04 -4.37
N ARG A 33 -8.49 -0.25 -3.28
CA ARG A 33 -7.34 0.44 -2.68
C ARG A 33 -6.28 -0.53 -2.17
N ARG A 34 -6.66 -1.59 -1.44
CA ARG A 34 -5.71 -2.65 -1.04
C ARG A 34 -5.04 -3.28 -2.27
N ARG A 35 -5.81 -3.48 -3.35
CA ARG A 35 -5.31 -4.08 -4.60
C ARG A 35 -4.31 -3.19 -5.34
N SER A 36 -4.32 -1.88 -5.18
CA SER A 36 -3.31 -1.00 -5.78
C SER A 36 -2.01 -0.94 -4.96
N ALA A 37 -2.08 -0.99 -3.62
CA ALA A 37 -0.91 -0.92 -2.74
C ALA A 37 -0.18 -2.25 -2.54
N SER A 38 -0.91 -3.35 -2.31
CA SER A 38 -0.31 -4.66 -2.00
C SER A 38 0.69 -5.20 -3.05
N PRO A 39 0.45 -5.11 -4.37
CA PRO A 39 1.42 -5.60 -5.35
C PRO A 39 2.66 -4.71 -5.43
N ARG A 40 2.55 -3.39 -5.25
CA ARG A 40 3.69 -2.45 -5.28
C ARG A 40 4.68 -2.74 -4.16
N LEU A 41 4.18 -2.96 -2.94
CA LEU A 41 5.01 -3.27 -1.78
C LEU A 41 5.75 -4.61 -1.94
N ARG A 42 5.02 -5.66 -2.39
CA ARG A 42 5.61 -6.98 -2.66
C ARG A 42 6.65 -6.93 -3.77
N GLN A 43 6.38 -6.18 -4.84
CA GLN A 43 7.30 -6.01 -5.95
C GLN A 43 8.58 -5.28 -5.50
N ALA A 44 8.45 -4.21 -4.71
CA ALA A 44 9.60 -3.50 -4.15
C ALA A 44 10.45 -4.42 -3.26
N ALA A 45 9.81 -5.20 -2.38
CA ALA A 45 10.51 -6.17 -1.53
C ALA A 45 11.23 -7.27 -2.34
N TRP A 46 10.60 -7.76 -3.42
CA TRP A 46 11.21 -8.73 -4.31
C TRP A 46 12.46 -8.17 -5.01
N ARG A 47 12.34 -6.97 -5.61
CA ARG A 47 13.47 -6.30 -6.27
C ARG A 47 14.64 -6.07 -5.32
N PHE A 48 14.34 -5.68 -4.08
CA PHE A 48 15.34 -5.55 -3.03
C PHE A 48 16.05 -6.89 -2.74
N GLY A 49 15.31 -8.00 -2.66
CA GLY A 49 15.86 -9.34 -2.49
C GLY A 49 16.76 -9.82 -3.65
N GLU A 50 16.49 -9.36 -4.88
CA GLU A 50 17.35 -9.59 -6.06
C GLU A 50 18.59 -8.68 -6.10
N GLY A 51 18.79 -7.79 -5.12
CA GLY A 51 19.86 -6.79 -5.13
C GLY A 51 19.62 -5.61 -6.08
N ARG A 52 18.42 -5.50 -6.67
CA ARG A 52 18.01 -4.39 -7.53
C ARG A 52 17.35 -3.30 -6.69
N LEU A 53 18.13 -2.31 -6.29
CA LEU A 53 17.65 -1.14 -5.54
C LEU A 53 17.06 -0.08 -6.49
N ASP A 54 15.73 0.01 -6.50
CA ASP A 54 14.97 1.06 -7.18
C ASP A 54 14.31 1.96 -6.12
N MET A 55 15.00 3.04 -5.76
CA MET A 55 14.57 3.94 -4.67
C MET A 55 13.24 4.62 -5.00
N ALA A 56 13.02 5.00 -6.26
CA ALA A 56 11.76 5.62 -6.68
C ALA A 56 10.57 4.66 -6.49
N ALA A 57 10.73 3.38 -6.85
CA ALA A 57 9.69 2.38 -6.62
C ALA A 57 9.45 2.10 -5.13
N ILE A 58 10.49 2.11 -4.30
CA ILE A 58 10.38 1.90 -2.85
C ILE A 58 9.61 3.05 -2.21
N TYR A 59 9.99 4.30 -2.48
CA TYR A 59 9.29 5.47 -1.95
C TYR A 59 7.83 5.55 -2.45
N GLY A 60 7.60 5.29 -3.73
CA GLY A 60 6.25 5.22 -4.28
C GLY A 60 5.39 4.10 -3.67
N ALA A 61 5.99 2.94 -3.37
CA ALA A 61 5.30 1.85 -2.68
C ALA A 61 4.94 2.22 -1.24
N ARG A 62 5.83 2.89 -0.51
CA ARG A 62 5.58 3.39 0.86
C ARG A 62 4.43 4.40 0.87
N VAL A 63 4.51 5.45 0.04
CA VAL A 63 3.49 6.52 -0.03
C VAL A 63 2.12 5.92 -0.27
N THR A 64 2.00 5.08 -1.31
CA THR A 64 0.72 4.44 -1.63
C THR A 64 0.22 3.49 -0.54
N ALA A 65 1.10 2.81 0.19
CA ALA A 65 0.69 1.96 1.31
C ALA A 65 0.15 2.75 2.50
N CYS A 66 0.81 3.86 2.88
CA CYS A 66 0.36 4.70 3.99
C CYS A 66 -0.98 5.38 3.69
N GLU A 67 -1.12 5.97 2.49
CA GLU A 67 -2.37 6.60 2.05
C GLU A 67 -3.53 5.60 2.02
N THR A 68 -3.30 4.42 1.45
CA THR A 68 -4.34 3.39 1.39
C THR A 68 -4.71 2.86 2.78
N ALA A 69 -3.76 2.72 3.70
CA ALA A 69 -4.05 2.33 5.08
C ALA A 69 -4.92 3.37 5.79
N ALA A 70 -4.61 4.65 5.64
CA ALA A 70 -5.39 5.74 6.23
C ALA A 70 -6.82 5.78 5.68
N THR A 71 -6.99 5.71 4.35
CA THR A 71 -8.34 5.73 3.76
C THR A 71 -9.15 4.50 4.13
N VAL A 72 -8.57 3.30 4.05
CA VAL A 72 -9.29 2.04 4.35
C VAL A 72 -9.74 1.98 5.81
N THR A 73 -8.88 2.40 6.74
CA THR A 73 -9.26 2.42 8.16
C THR A 73 -10.32 3.47 8.46
N GLN A 74 -10.28 4.62 7.78
CA GLN A 74 -11.33 5.62 7.87
C GLN A 74 -12.67 5.12 7.32
N ASP A 75 -12.67 4.42 6.17
CA ASP A 75 -13.87 3.77 5.66
C ASP A 75 -14.42 2.71 6.63
N MET A 76 -13.53 1.98 7.30
CA MET A 76 -13.94 0.99 8.30
C MET A 76 -14.65 1.64 9.48
N VAL A 77 -14.19 2.79 9.96
CA VAL A 77 -14.88 3.54 11.02
C VAL A 77 -16.27 3.95 10.55
N TYR A 78 -16.40 4.52 9.34
CA TYR A 78 -17.71 4.89 8.78
C TYR A 78 -18.65 3.70 8.60
N LEU A 79 -18.14 2.55 8.17
CA LEU A 79 -18.96 1.34 7.99
C LEU A 79 -19.49 0.76 9.31
N HIS A 80 -18.77 0.98 10.42
CA HIS A 80 -19.19 0.56 11.75
C HIS A 80 -20.00 1.64 12.49
N ASP A 81 -20.15 2.82 11.87
CA ASP A 81 -20.90 3.97 12.40
C ASP A 81 -20.49 4.30 13.85
N ALA A 82 -21.43 4.51 14.77
CA ALA A 82 -21.15 4.82 16.18
C ALA A 82 -20.30 3.73 16.88
N ASN A 83 -20.34 2.48 16.44
CA ASN A 83 -19.48 1.42 16.99
C ASN A 83 -18.03 1.53 16.54
N GLY A 84 -17.77 2.24 15.44
CA GLY A 84 -16.42 2.43 14.88
C GLY A 84 -15.52 3.36 15.70
N ILE A 85 -16.10 4.21 16.55
CA ILE A 85 -15.38 5.15 17.42
C ILE A 85 -15.22 4.65 18.87
N MET A 86 -15.83 3.51 19.19
CA MET A 86 -15.82 2.92 20.53
C MET A 86 -14.50 2.16 20.75
N ARG A 87 -13.87 2.33 21.92
CA ARG A 87 -12.55 1.75 22.23
C ARG A 87 -12.56 0.23 22.31
N GLU A 88 -13.73 -0.36 22.54
CA GLU A 88 -13.95 -1.80 22.63
C GLU A 88 -13.82 -2.48 21.26
N TYR A 89 -13.99 -1.73 20.16
CA TYR A 89 -13.98 -2.26 18.81
C TYR A 89 -12.66 -1.99 18.10
N VAL A 90 -12.22 -2.99 17.33
CA VAL A 90 -10.95 -2.99 16.58
C VAL A 90 -10.83 -1.85 15.55
N PRO A 91 -11.88 -1.38 14.84
CA PRO A 91 -11.77 -0.31 13.85
C PRO A 91 -11.18 0.99 14.41
N GLU A 92 -11.55 1.36 15.64
CA GLU A 92 -11.05 2.55 16.34
C GLU A 92 -9.53 2.47 16.50
N LYS A 93 -9.04 1.35 17.03
CA LYS A 93 -7.62 1.08 17.22
C LYS A 93 -6.86 1.13 15.89
N LEU A 94 -7.37 0.44 14.87
CA LEU A 94 -6.72 0.40 13.55
C LEU A 94 -6.64 1.79 12.91
N TRP A 95 -7.70 2.59 13.04
CA TRP A 95 -7.70 3.96 12.53
C TRP A 95 -6.68 4.84 13.25
N ARG A 96 -6.58 4.73 14.58
CA ARG A 96 -5.59 5.46 15.38
C ARG A 96 -4.16 5.03 15.03
N ASP A 97 -3.91 3.74 14.87
CA ASP A 97 -2.59 3.20 14.51
C ASP A 97 -2.19 3.57 13.06
N ALA A 98 -3.15 3.79 12.16
CA ALA A 98 -2.89 4.17 10.78
C ALA A 98 -2.49 5.65 10.60
N GLN A 99 -2.89 6.55 11.50
CA GLN A 99 -2.50 7.97 11.42
C GLN A 99 -0.98 8.21 11.50
N PRO A 100 -0.24 7.67 12.50
CA PRO A 100 1.19 7.91 12.61
C PRO A 100 2.00 7.25 11.47
N LEU A 101 1.46 6.26 10.76
CA LEU A 101 2.13 5.67 9.59
C LEU A 101 2.44 6.69 8.49
N GLN A 102 1.70 7.80 8.42
CA GLN A 102 1.97 8.86 7.45
C GLN A 102 3.25 9.65 7.80
N MET A 103 3.64 9.68 9.07
CA MET A 103 4.79 10.43 9.59
C MET A 103 5.99 9.54 9.89
N ALA A 104 5.78 8.24 10.08
CA ALA A 104 6.85 7.27 10.34
C ALA A 104 7.85 7.24 9.18
N ASP A 105 9.15 7.29 9.49
CA ASP A 105 10.27 7.35 8.53
C ASP A 105 10.25 8.55 7.58
N GLY A 106 9.65 9.67 8.00
CA GLY A 106 9.49 10.90 7.23
C GLY A 106 8.04 11.13 6.83
N SER A 107 7.62 12.39 6.68
CA SER A 107 6.26 12.67 6.22
C SER A 107 6.06 12.13 4.80
N THR A 108 4.82 11.72 4.49
CA THR A 108 4.44 11.29 3.14
C THR A 108 4.85 12.31 2.07
N ASP A 109 4.78 13.61 2.38
CA ASP A 109 5.21 14.68 1.50
C ASP A 109 6.72 14.62 1.22
N ILE A 110 7.56 14.53 2.26
CA ILE A 110 9.02 14.45 2.11
C ILE A 110 9.41 13.19 1.32
N VAL A 111 8.80 12.06 1.64
CA VAL A 111 9.09 10.78 0.97
C VAL A 111 8.65 10.83 -0.50
N SER A 112 7.51 11.46 -0.81
CA SER A 112 7.06 11.63 -2.19
C SER A 112 7.97 12.58 -2.99
N MET A 113 8.42 13.68 -2.39
CA MET A 113 9.37 14.61 -3.01
C MET A 113 10.72 13.93 -3.26
N GLN A 114 11.20 13.13 -2.32
CA GLN A 114 12.43 12.37 -2.48
C GLN A 114 12.28 11.34 -3.60
N GLY A 115 11.17 10.60 -3.65
CA GLY A 115 10.86 9.71 -4.78
C GLY A 115 10.83 10.43 -6.13
N ALA A 116 10.24 11.63 -6.20
CA ALA A 116 10.24 12.47 -7.40
C ALA A 116 11.64 12.94 -7.80
N SER A 117 12.50 13.22 -6.82
CA SER A 117 13.91 13.57 -7.05
C SER A 117 14.67 12.43 -7.73
N TYR A 118 14.48 11.19 -7.27
CA TYR A 118 15.09 10.02 -7.91
C TYR A 118 14.59 9.78 -9.34
N LEU A 119 13.36 10.19 -9.66
CA LEU A 119 12.81 10.08 -11.02
C LEU A 119 13.30 11.17 -11.96
N THR A 120 13.42 12.40 -11.46
CA THR A 120 13.77 13.58 -12.28
C THR A 120 15.27 13.86 -12.31
N GLY A 121 16.04 13.32 -11.36
CA GLY A 121 17.45 13.66 -11.15
C GLY A 121 17.66 15.07 -10.57
N VAL A 122 16.59 15.76 -10.19
CA VAL A 122 16.64 17.13 -9.64
C VAL A 122 16.36 17.08 -8.15
N MET A 123 17.24 17.70 -7.35
CA MET A 123 17.06 17.79 -5.91
C MET A 123 16.05 18.89 -5.56
N PRO A 124 15.03 18.61 -4.72
CA PRO A 124 14.09 19.63 -4.26
C PRO A 124 14.84 20.66 -3.40
N ARG A 125 14.62 21.95 -3.67
CA ARG A 125 15.22 23.08 -2.96
C ARG A 125 14.18 23.79 -2.12
#